data_AF-A0A0N1ILS5-F1
#
_entry.id   AF-A0A0N1ILS5-F1
#
_cell.length_a   1.000
_cell.length_b   1.000
_cell.length_c   1.000
_cell.angle_alpha   90.00
_cell.angle_beta   90.00
_cell.angle_gamma   90.00
#
_symmetry.space_group_name_H-M   'P 1'
#
loop_
_entity.id
_entity.type
_entity.pdbx_description
1 polymer ?
#
loop_
_entity_poly.entity_id
_entity_poly.type
_entity_poly.pdbx_seq_one_letter_code
_entity_poly.pdbx_strand_id
1 'polypeptide(L)'
;MSPHNKRGKAKAAASKQNRSDRHQHRGTHESHRSRKGGRSSYLSTATDAKQNRVQHTFADTDPLDHQIYDYIIVVDVEATCEENNQNYPHEIIEFPGVLINVRTGQVDRAHSFHTYVKPWRNPTLTPFCTQLTGITQETVDAAPTITEAIKLFEKWYKDTVPRGAKAIFAADGPWDFKNFIHEYHILRDHVAFPSIFYEYIDIRTTFAHHFNYRVPIKLDAMLRRMDLKFDGRPHSGFDDAYNIARLAVAMMKAGCVFDFVLAIPMDDPYHYHLEGYPLYRREEGSGHVDRDVVEDIAKQCFGGDYFTFGQRHREAVLTYRLEHPKEFSNANVLALKRRSDRALARRRRRIWRLLMLMLIAILLVAIAYVMEAHRKAADWLWVRIAAPKQVGMATEQPLSKPTAANGQI
;
A
#
# COMPACT_ATOMS: atom_id res chain seq x y z
N MET A 1 -32.66 16.37 33.82
CA MET A 1 -32.56 16.70 32.37
C MET A 1 -33.91 16.44 31.72
N SER A 2 -34.51 17.46 31.08
CA SER A 2 -35.94 17.50 30.70
C SER A 2 -36.29 16.57 29.52
N PRO A 3 -37.48 15.93 29.49
CA PRO A 3 -37.84 14.88 28.50
C PRO A 3 -38.21 15.42 27.10
N HIS A 4 -38.06 16.71 26.84
CA HIS A 4 -38.69 17.36 25.68
C HIS A 4 -37.97 17.21 24.33
N ASN A 5 -36.83 16.52 24.23
CA ASN A 5 -36.05 16.49 22.99
C ASN A 5 -36.23 15.23 22.11
N LYS A 6 -37.02 14.23 22.55
CA LYS A 6 -37.27 13.01 21.75
C LYS A 6 -38.38 13.17 20.71
N ARG A 7 -39.37 14.06 20.95
CA ARG A 7 -40.53 14.25 20.06
C ARG A 7 -40.25 15.17 18.86
N GLY A 8 -39.24 16.05 18.96
CA GLY A 8 -38.82 16.94 17.87
C GLY A 8 -38.08 16.23 16.75
N LYS A 9 -37.18 15.28 17.09
CA LYS A 9 -36.41 14.53 16.10
C LYS A 9 -37.25 13.53 15.28
N ALA A 10 -38.30 12.94 15.89
CA ALA A 10 -39.22 12.04 15.19
C ALA A 10 -40.11 12.77 14.16
N LYS A 11 -40.56 14.01 14.44
CA LYS A 11 -41.31 14.83 13.47
C LYS A 11 -40.44 15.31 12.30
N ALA A 12 -39.16 15.56 12.53
CA ALA A 12 -38.22 15.96 11.48
C ALA A 12 -37.89 14.80 10.51
N ALA A 13 -37.78 13.57 11.01
CA ALA A 13 -37.59 12.36 10.19
C ALA A 13 -38.81 12.07 9.31
N ALA A 14 -40.03 12.14 9.86
CA ALA A 14 -41.27 11.92 9.11
C ALA A 14 -41.53 13.01 8.03
N SER A 15 -41.14 14.26 8.29
CA SER A 15 -41.23 15.36 7.31
C SER A 15 -40.25 15.21 6.14
N LYS A 16 -39.09 14.58 6.37
CA LYS A 16 -38.07 14.29 5.35
C LYS A 16 -38.51 13.17 4.40
N GLN A 17 -39.21 12.17 4.94
CA GLN A 17 -39.76 11.03 4.19
C GLN A 17 -40.99 11.41 3.36
N ASN A 18 -41.89 12.25 3.89
CA ASN A 18 -43.02 12.79 3.11
C ASN A 18 -42.58 13.76 1.99
N ARG A 19 -41.38 14.36 2.08
CA ARG A 19 -40.80 15.22 1.02
C ARG A 19 -40.13 14.41 -0.09
N SER A 20 -39.57 13.23 0.20
CA SER A 20 -39.01 12.33 -0.84
C SER A 20 -40.10 11.71 -1.69
N ASP A 21 -41.22 11.31 -1.09
CA ASP A 21 -42.30 10.62 -1.80
C ASP A 21 -43.06 11.57 -2.74
N ARG A 22 -43.12 12.86 -2.41
CA ARG A 22 -43.73 13.90 -3.25
C ARG A 22 -42.91 14.23 -4.51
N HIS A 23 -41.63 13.85 -4.55
CA HIS A 23 -40.75 14.03 -5.71
C HIS A 23 -40.70 12.80 -6.64
N GLN A 24 -41.21 11.64 -6.22
CA GLN A 24 -41.29 10.45 -7.07
C GLN A 24 -42.53 10.41 -7.99
N HIS A 25 -43.53 11.27 -7.78
CA HIS A 25 -44.80 11.23 -8.53
C HIS A 25 -45.04 12.37 -9.54
N ARG A 26 -44.01 13.14 -9.93
CA ARG A 26 -44.15 14.16 -11.00
C ARG A 26 -43.29 13.79 -12.20
N GLY A 27 -43.84 12.94 -13.06
CA GLY A 27 -43.16 12.52 -14.29
C GLY A 27 -44.07 11.82 -15.29
N THR A 28 -45.21 12.39 -15.63
CA THR A 28 -45.99 11.99 -16.82
C THR A 28 -46.72 13.21 -17.40
N HIS A 29 -46.25 13.72 -18.55
CA HIS A 29 -47.06 14.03 -19.75
C HIS A 29 -46.19 14.69 -20.85
N GLU A 30 -46.10 13.96 -21.96
CA GLU A 30 -45.99 14.33 -23.39
C GLU A 30 -45.55 15.74 -23.83
N SER A 31 -44.65 15.79 -24.83
CA SER A 31 -45.10 16.01 -26.22
C SER A 31 -44.03 15.72 -27.27
N HIS A 32 -44.50 15.12 -28.37
CA HIS A 32 -43.79 14.79 -29.60
C HIS A 32 -43.25 16.03 -30.35
N ARG A 33 -42.05 15.90 -30.94
CA ARG A 33 -41.87 16.25 -32.37
C ARG A 33 -40.68 15.55 -33.00
N SER A 34 -41.01 14.80 -34.05
CA SER A 34 -40.16 14.08 -34.99
C SER A 34 -39.36 15.05 -35.89
N ARG A 35 -38.09 14.72 -36.16
CA ARG A 35 -37.56 14.76 -37.52
C ARG A 35 -36.35 13.83 -37.69
N LYS A 36 -36.41 13.06 -38.77
CA LYS A 36 -35.48 12.01 -39.22
C LYS A 36 -34.20 12.60 -39.84
N GLY A 37 -33.10 11.84 -39.72
CA GLY A 37 -32.23 11.52 -40.86
C GLY A 37 -30.73 11.78 -40.66
N GLY A 38 -29.92 10.74 -40.92
CA GLY A 38 -28.53 10.91 -41.39
C GLY A 38 -27.45 10.19 -40.59
N ARG A 39 -26.95 9.08 -41.14
CA ARG A 39 -25.75 8.35 -40.69
C ARG A 39 -24.46 9.12 -41.01
N SER A 40 -23.40 8.77 -40.28
CA SER A 40 -22.03 8.53 -40.76
C SER A 40 -20.94 9.59 -40.51
N SER A 41 -19.89 9.09 -39.86
CA SER A 41 -18.43 9.23 -40.11
C SER A 41 -17.73 10.60 -40.01
N TYR A 42 -16.76 10.62 -39.10
CA TYR A 42 -15.34 10.98 -39.27
C TYR A 42 -14.94 12.04 -40.32
N LEU A 43 -14.17 13.02 -39.82
CA LEU A 43 -13.31 14.02 -40.50
C LEU A 43 -14.02 15.22 -41.15
N SER A 44 -13.84 16.41 -40.55
CA SER A 44 -13.41 17.59 -41.32
C SER A 44 -12.62 18.56 -40.45
N THR A 45 -11.39 18.78 -40.90
CA THR A 45 -10.42 19.79 -40.48
C THR A 45 -10.84 21.22 -40.84
N ALA A 46 -10.26 22.17 -40.08
CA ALA A 46 -10.04 23.58 -40.41
C ALA A 46 -11.26 24.51 -40.35
N THR A 47 -11.33 25.30 -39.27
CA THR A 47 -11.00 26.74 -39.27
C THR A 47 -11.19 27.28 -37.86
N ASP A 48 -10.09 27.58 -37.16
CA ASP A 48 -9.94 28.77 -36.29
C ASP A 48 -8.50 28.82 -35.78
N ALA A 49 -7.60 29.11 -36.72
CA ALA A 49 -6.20 29.39 -36.46
C ALA A 49 -6.01 30.90 -36.36
N LYS A 50 -6.30 31.51 -35.20
CA LYS A 50 -5.75 32.82 -34.75
C LYS A 50 -6.39 33.29 -33.43
N GLN A 51 -6.10 32.61 -32.33
CA GLN A 51 -5.99 33.19 -30.99
C GLN A 51 -5.56 32.07 -30.03
N ASN A 52 -4.60 32.35 -29.15
CA ASN A 52 -3.83 31.42 -28.31
C ASN A 52 -2.77 30.57 -29.02
N ARG A 53 -1.68 31.23 -29.42
CA ARG A 53 -0.36 30.58 -29.44
C ARG A 53 0.34 30.84 -28.09
N VAL A 54 -0.12 30.16 -27.04
CA VAL A 54 0.86 29.68 -26.05
C VAL A 54 1.50 28.49 -26.73
N GLN A 55 2.78 28.60 -27.08
CA GLN A 55 3.54 27.43 -27.56
C GLN A 55 3.54 26.39 -26.44
N HIS A 56 2.68 25.39 -26.54
CA HIS A 56 2.81 24.17 -25.75
C HIS A 56 4.18 23.56 -26.09
N THR A 57 5.11 23.61 -25.13
CA THR A 57 6.48 23.08 -25.27
C THR A 57 6.53 21.54 -25.27
N PHE A 58 5.39 20.87 -25.17
CA PHE A 58 5.32 19.42 -25.14
C PHE A 58 4.13 18.93 -25.97
N ALA A 59 4.42 18.40 -27.14
CA ALA A 59 3.47 17.56 -27.88
C ALA A 59 3.39 16.19 -27.18
N ASP A 60 2.18 15.75 -26.81
CA ASP A 60 1.84 14.43 -26.23
C ASP A 60 2.59 14.01 -24.94
N THR A 61 2.50 14.79 -23.84
CA THR A 61 2.99 14.33 -22.51
C THR A 61 2.04 13.35 -21.85
N ASP A 62 2.58 12.23 -21.37
CA ASP A 62 1.93 11.31 -20.42
C ASP A 62 1.38 12.13 -19.22
N PRO A 63 0.10 11.99 -18.84
CA PRO A 63 -0.48 12.67 -17.67
C PRO A 63 0.32 12.50 -16.36
N LEU A 64 1.10 11.42 -16.25
CA LEU A 64 1.97 11.17 -15.10
C LEU A 64 3.16 12.16 -15.01
N ASP A 65 3.58 12.76 -16.13
CA ASP A 65 4.66 13.75 -16.16
C ASP A 65 4.25 15.07 -15.51
N HIS A 66 2.95 15.33 -15.40
CA HIS A 66 2.41 16.54 -14.76
C HIS A 66 2.48 16.47 -13.23
N GLN A 67 2.72 15.29 -12.66
CA GLN A 67 2.75 15.09 -11.21
C GLN A 67 3.97 15.71 -10.56
N ILE A 68 3.77 16.24 -9.36
CA ILE A 68 4.80 16.98 -8.60
C ILE A 68 5.77 16.02 -7.89
N TYR A 69 5.26 14.90 -7.38
CA TYR A 69 5.99 13.92 -6.60
C TYR A 69 6.62 12.83 -7.49
N ASP A 70 7.70 12.24 -7.01
CA ASP A 70 8.34 11.07 -7.62
C ASP A 70 7.75 9.77 -7.07
N TYR A 71 7.38 9.79 -5.78
CA TYR A 71 6.77 8.68 -5.07
C TYR A 71 5.57 9.15 -4.24
N ILE A 72 4.55 8.31 -4.16
CA ILE A 72 3.43 8.48 -3.22
C ILE A 72 3.40 7.21 -2.35
N ILE A 73 3.23 7.38 -1.04
CA ILE A 73 3.07 6.28 -0.09
C ILE A 73 1.65 6.34 0.45
N VAL A 74 0.84 5.36 0.08
CA VAL A 74 -0.56 5.30 0.51
C VAL A 74 -0.68 4.56 1.83
N VAL A 75 -1.35 5.17 2.79
CA VAL A 75 -1.56 4.62 4.14
C VAL A 75 -3.06 4.53 4.38
N ASP A 76 -3.48 3.41 4.96
CA ASP A 76 -4.83 3.16 5.48
C ASP A 76 -4.66 2.26 6.72
N VAL A 77 -4.74 2.85 7.91
CA VAL A 77 -4.47 2.13 9.16
C VAL A 77 -5.73 1.48 9.68
N GLU A 78 -5.61 0.25 10.18
CA GLU A 78 -6.67 -0.34 10.99
C GLU A 78 -6.42 -0.01 12.46
N ALA A 79 -7.50 0.19 13.21
CA ALA A 79 -7.44 0.54 14.62
C ALA A 79 -8.34 -0.35 15.48
N THR A 80 -7.98 -0.50 16.77
CA THR A 80 -8.87 -1.08 17.78
C THR A 80 -10.21 -0.34 17.77
N CYS A 81 -11.33 -1.05 17.86
CA CYS A 81 -12.65 -0.44 17.82
C CYS A 81 -13.69 -1.26 18.60
N GLU A 82 -14.80 -0.62 18.94
CA GLU A 82 -15.94 -1.24 19.61
C GLU A 82 -17.25 -0.79 18.96
N GLU A 83 -18.20 -1.72 18.86
CA GLU A 83 -19.50 -1.46 18.27
C GLU A 83 -20.28 -0.42 19.11
N ASN A 84 -20.87 0.58 18.45
CA ASN A 84 -21.70 1.62 19.07
C ASN A 84 -20.98 2.52 20.11
N ASN A 85 -19.65 2.57 20.12
CA ASN A 85 -18.88 3.46 20.98
C ASN A 85 -18.06 4.49 20.17
N GLN A 86 -18.63 5.68 20.01
CA GLN A 86 -17.98 6.76 19.24
C GLN A 86 -16.76 7.39 19.94
N ASN A 87 -16.63 7.19 21.26
CA ASN A 87 -15.53 7.74 22.07
C ASN A 87 -14.51 6.66 22.44
N TYR A 88 -14.47 5.56 21.69
CA TYR A 88 -13.55 4.46 21.96
C TYR A 88 -12.09 4.96 21.82
N PRO A 89 -11.20 4.64 22.78
CA PRO A 89 -9.82 5.13 22.72
C PRO A 89 -9.00 4.27 21.75
N HIS A 90 -9.18 4.53 20.45
CA HIS A 90 -8.56 3.81 19.35
C HIS A 90 -7.02 3.79 19.43
N GLU A 91 -6.43 2.69 18.96
CA GLU A 91 -4.99 2.44 18.78
C GLU A 91 -4.76 1.75 17.44
N ILE A 92 -3.67 2.07 16.75
CA ILE A 92 -3.34 1.46 15.45
C ILE A 92 -2.95 -0.01 15.70
N ILE A 93 -3.49 -0.91 14.89
CA ILE A 93 -3.22 -2.36 14.95
C ILE A 93 -2.75 -2.94 13.61
N GLU A 94 -2.91 -2.21 12.51
CA GLU A 94 -2.28 -2.49 11.22
C GLU A 94 -1.74 -1.19 10.62
N PHE A 95 -0.50 -1.22 10.13
CA PHE A 95 0.18 -0.06 9.58
C PHE A 95 0.82 -0.39 8.21
N PRO A 96 0.11 -0.14 7.10
CA PRO A 96 0.64 -0.30 5.75
C PRO A 96 1.28 0.99 5.22
N GLY A 97 2.14 0.84 4.21
CA GLY A 97 2.66 1.93 3.39
C GLY A 97 2.84 1.45 1.95
N VAL A 98 1.80 1.63 1.12
CA VAL A 98 1.79 1.14 -0.27
C VAL A 98 2.50 2.11 -1.19
N LEU A 99 3.58 1.65 -1.83
CA LEU A 99 4.43 2.50 -2.65
C LEU A 99 3.92 2.64 -4.08
N ILE A 100 3.80 3.88 -4.55
CA ILE A 100 3.56 4.23 -5.95
C ILE A 100 4.82 4.88 -6.52
N ASN A 101 5.33 4.33 -7.62
CA ASN A 101 6.28 5.04 -8.47
C ASN A 101 5.50 5.89 -9.47
N VAL A 102 5.43 7.20 -9.22
CA VAL A 102 4.55 8.14 -9.94
C VAL A 102 4.91 8.18 -11.43
N ARG A 103 6.21 8.26 -11.75
CA ARG A 103 6.69 8.35 -13.14
C ARG A 103 6.33 7.15 -14.00
N THR A 104 6.13 6.00 -13.39
CA THR A 104 5.79 4.76 -14.10
C THR A 104 4.33 4.36 -13.92
N GLY A 105 3.60 5.04 -13.03
CA GLY A 105 2.25 4.68 -12.64
C GLY A 105 2.16 3.27 -12.04
N GLN A 106 3.26 2.75 -11.49
CA GLN A 106 3.32 1.40 -10.93
C GLN A 106 3.06 1.45 -9.44
N VAL A 107 2.07 0.67 -8.98
CA VAL A 107 1.88 0.35 -7.56
C VAL A 107 2.76 -0.85 -7.23
N ASP A 108 3.82 -0.64 -6.46
CA ASP A 108 4.85 -1.64 -6.16
C ASP A 108 4.50 -2.44 -4.90
N ARG A 109 3.50 -3.31 -5.02
CA ARG A 109 3.00 -4.15 -3.91
C ARG A 109 4.10 -4.97 -3.23
N ALA A 110 5.14 -5.38 -3.96
CA ALA A 110 6.21 -6.23 -3.46
C ALA A 110 7.23 -5.49 -2.59
N HIS A 111 7.39 -4.18 -2.78
CA HIS A 111 8.29 -3.34 -1.98
C HIS A 111 7.52 -2.38 -1.07
N SER A 112 6.20 -2.54 -0.94
CA SER A 112 5.38 -1.82 0.04
C SER A 112 5.71 -2.22 1.47
N PHE A 113 5.49 -1.31 2.41
CA PHE A 113 5.59 -1.58 3.84
C PHE A 113 4.30 -2.19 4.38
N HIS A 114 4.44 -3.10 5.33
CA HIS A 114 3.32 -3.66 6.11
C HIS A 114 3.83 -4.17 7.45
N THR A 115 3.13 -3.81 8.52
CA THR A 115 3.29 -4.45 9.83
C THR A 115 1.97 -4.38 10.60
N TYR A 116 1.72 -5.38 11.44
CA TYR A 116 0.75 -5.23 12.52
C TYR A 116 1.38 -4.45 13.67
N VAL A 117 0.54 -3.96 14.59
CA VAL A 117 0.96 -3.19 15.75
C VAL A 117 0.25 -3.71 17.00
N LYS A 118 1.00 -3.86 18.08
CA LYS A 118 0.48 -4.30 19.38
C LYS A 118 -0.12 -3.12 20.14
N PRO A 119 -1.44 -3.11 20.40
CA PRO A 119 -2.07 -2.10 21.26
C PRO A 119 -1.68 -2.32 22.72
N TRP A 120 -1.55 -1.24 23.48
CA TRP A 120 -1.16 -1.27 24.89
C TRP A 120 -2.27 -0.79 25.83
N ARG A 121 -3.15 0.11 25.36
CA ARG A 121 -4.27 0.66 26.13
C ARG A 121 -5.47 -0.30 26.15
N ASN A 122 -5.79 -0.89 25.00
CA ASN A 122 -6.80 -1.93 24.82
C ASN A 122 -6.14 -3.16 24.19
N PRO A 123 -5.32 -3.91 24.95
CA PRO A 123 -4.52 -5.01 24.41
C PRO A 123 -5.37 -6.17 23.88
N THR A 124 -6.61 -6.30 24.35
CA THR A 124 -7.56 -7.32 23.89
C THR A 124 -8.51 -6.75 22.86
N LEU A 125 -8.46 -7.26 21.63
CA LEU A 125 -9.35 -6.88 20.55
C LEU A 125 -10.79 -7.28 20.87
N THR A 126 -11.73 -6.40 20.57
CA THR A 126 -13.14 -6.76 20.67
C THR A 126 -13.53 -7.77 19.58
N PRO A 127 -14.59 -8.57 19.78
CA PRO A 127 -15.11 -9.44 18.73
C PRO A 127 -15.49 -8.66 17.45
N PHE A 128 -16.06 -7.45 17.61
CA PHE A 128 -16.41 -6.56 16.50
C PHE A 128 -15.16 -6.16 15.70
N CYS A 129 -14.10 -5.71 16.38
CA CYS A 129 -12.84 -5.33 15.74
C CYS A 129 -12.25 -6.49 14.94
N THR A 130 -12.16 -7.67 15.55
CA THR A 130 -11.65 -8.89 14.89
C THR A 130 -12.50 -9.27 13.67
N GLN A 131 -13.83 -9.18 13.78
CA GLN A 131 -14.73 -9.50 12.67
C GLN A 131 -14.60 -8.49 11.51
N LEU A 132 -14.50 -7.20 11.85
CA LEU A 132 -14.37 -6.12 10.87
C LEU A 132 -13.03 -6.22 10.14
N THR A 133 -11.91 -6.21 10.87
CA THR A 133 -10.56 -6.12 10.29
C THR A 133 -9.99 -7.46 9.86
N GLY A 134 -10.50 -8.56 10.41
CA GLY A 134 -9.95 -9.90 10.20
C GLY A 134 -8.64 -10.14 10.95
N ILE A 135 -8.16 -9.18 11.74
CA ILE A 135 -6.93 -9.28 12.52
C ILE A 135 -7.21 -10.08 13.79
N THR A 136 -6.44 -11.14 14.05
CA THR A 136 -6.62 -11.98 15.23
C THR A 136 -5.87 -11.46 16.44
N GLN A 137 -6.26 -11.90 17.63
CA GLN A 137 -5.57 -11.54 18.87
C GLN A 137 -4.11 -12.00 18.86
N GLU A 138 -3.84 -13.21 18.38
CA GLU A 138 -2.48 -13.76 18.29
C GLU A 138 -1.59 -12.91 17.38
N THR A 139 -2.19 -12.31 16.34
CA THR A 139 -1.49 -11.44 15.39
C THR A 139 -1.00 -10.16 16.08
N VAL A 140 -1.86 -9.48 16.84
CA VAL A 140 -1.46 -8.26 17.57
C VAL A 140 -0.60 -8.56 18.79
N ASP A 141 -0.76 -9.71 19.44
CA ASP A 141 0.04 -10.10 20.59
C ASP A 141 1.52 -10.29 20.24
N ALA A 142 1.79 -10.81 19.03
CA ALA A 142 3.12 -11.03 18.48
C ALA A 142 3.69 -9.83 17.71
N ALA A 143 2.89 -8.77 17.51
CA ALA A 143 3.28 -7.60 16.76
C ALA A 143 4.23 -6.67 17.54
N PRO A 144 5.04 -5.85 16.83
CA PRO A 144 5.82 -4.79 17.46
C PRO A 144 4.91 -3.72 18.09
N THR A 145 5.45 -2.98 19.06
CA THR A 145 4.81 -1.74 19.54
C THR A 145 4.79 -0.66 18.44
N ILE A 146 3.94 0.36 18.58
CA ILE A 146 3.86 1.45 17.60
C ILE A 146 5.23 2.14 17.38
N THR A 147 6.00 2.37 18.44
CA THR A 147 7.35 2.97 18.36
C THR A 147 8.32 2.10 17.57
N GLU A 148 8.22 0.77 17.71
CA GLU A 148 9.03 -0.17 16.93
C GLU A 148 8.56 -0.23 15.46
N ALA A 149 7.25 -0.20 15.23
CA ALA A 149 6.67 -0.13 13.88
C ALA A 149 7.14 1.10 13.11
N ILE A 150 7.21 2.27 13.76
CA ILE A 150 7.76 3.50 13.15
C ILE A 150 9.23 3.34 12.79
N LYS A 151 10.04 2.71 13.64
CA LYS A 151 11.46 2.43 13.33
C LYS A 151 11.61 1.46 12.16
N LEU A 152 10.75 0.45 12.07
CA LEU A 152 10.68 -0.46 10.92
C LEU A 152 10.29 0.29 9.64
N PHE A 153 9.29 1.17 9.72
CA PHE A 153 8.88 2.04 8.62
C PHE A 153 10.03 2.94 8.17
N GLU A 154 10.73 3.60 9.08
CA GLU A 154 11.86 4.47 8.74
C GLU A 154 12.97 3.71 8.01
N LYS A 155 13.31 2.52 8.51
CA LYS A 155 14.32 1.68 7.87
C LYS A 155 13.89 1.31 6.45
N TRP A 156 12.65 0.85 6.30
CA TRP A 156 12.07 0.54 5.00
C TRP A 156 12.08 1.76 4.06
N TYR A 157 11.68 2.93 4.56
CA TYR A 157 11.64 4.18 3.81
C TYR A 157 13.04 4.57 3.31
N LYS A 158 14.04 4.49 4.20
CA LYS A 158 15.45 4.78 3.88
C LYS A 158 16.05 3.80 2.85
N ASP A 159 15.62 2.54 2.87
CA ASP A 159 16.09 1.50 1.96
C ASP A 159 15.38 1.54 0.59
N THR A 160 14.15 2.08 0.54
CA THR A 160 13.27 1.99 -0.62
C THR A 160 13.14 3.30 -1.39
N VAL A 161 13.01 4.43 -0.70
CA VAL A 161 12.86 5.75 -1.30
C VAL A 161 14.24 6.38 -1.49
N PRO A 162 14.66 6.70 -2.73
CA PRO A 162 15.96 7.32 -2.98
C PRO A 162 16.10 8.65 -2.22
N ARG A 163 17.27 8.90 -1.63
CA ARG A 163 17.57 10.20 -1.01
C ARG A 163 17.37 11.34 -2.03
N GLY A 164 16.73 12.41 -1.58
CA GLY A 164 16.38 13.57 -2.42
C GLY A 164 15.17 13.37 -3.34
N ALA A 165 14.57 12.17 -3.40
CA ALA A 165 13.32 11.97 -4.12
C ALA A 165 12.17 12.70 -3.42
N LYS A 166 11.25 13.26 -4.21
CA LYS A 166 10.05 13.93 -3.68
C LYS A 166 8.99 12.88 -3.38
N ALA A 167 8.88 12.48 -2.11
CA ALA A 167 7.86 11.55 -1.65
C ALA A 167 6.81 12.28 -0.80
N ILE A 168 5.56 11.81 -0.86
CA ILE A 168 4.45 12.32 -0.06
C ILE A 168 3.54 11.17 0.36
N PHE A 169 2.85 11.31 1.48
CA PHE A 169 1.82 10.36 1.88
C PHE A 169 0.46 10.66 1.24
N ALA A 170 -0.41 9.65 1.19
CA ALA A 170 -1.81 9.81 0.80
C ALA A 170 -2.73 8.85 1.58
N ALA A 171 -3.98 9.23 1.80
CA ALA A 171 -5.00 8.44 2.51
C ALA A 171 -6.42 8.69 1.98
N ASP A 172 -7.39 7.82 2.32
CA ASP A 172 -8.82 8.01 2.02
C ASP A 172 -9.52 8.88 3.09
N GLY A 173 -9.13 10.15 3.12
CA GLY A 173 -9.64 11.14 4.07
C GLY A 173 -8.67 11.47 5.20
N PRO A 174 -9.15 12.19 6.24
CA PRO A 174 -8.27 12.74 7.26
C PRO A 174 -8.00 11.81 8.45
N TRP A 175 -8.74 10.70 8.58
CA TRP A 175 -8.76 9.90 9.81
C TRP A 175 -7.41 9.27 10.14
N ASP A 176 -6.71 8.71 9.15
CA ASP A 176 -5.40 8.07 9.33
C ASP A 176 -4.37 9.01 9.95
N PHE A 177 -4.14 10.15 9.29
CA PHE A 177 -3.10 11.09 9.67
C PHE A 177 -3.52 12.00 10.83
N LYS A 178 -4.72 12.60 10.76
CA LYS A 178 -5.15 13.56 11.80
C LYS A 178 -5.59 12.86 13.08
N ASN A 179 -6.44 11.85 13.00
CA ASN A 179 -7.02 11.24 14.20
C ASN A 179 -6.13 10.13 14.73
N PHE A 180 -5.92 9.07 13.96
CA PHE A 180 -5.19 7.90 14.45
C PHE A 180 -3.73 8.23 14.73
N ILE A 181 -2.98 8.80 13.79
CA ILE A 181 -1.57 9.12 13.99
C ILE A 181 -1.41 10.33 14.92
N HIS A 182 -1.91 11.51 14.51
CA HIS A 182 -1.60 12.75 15.22
C HIS A 182 -2.35 12.91 16.56
N GLU A 183 -3.67 12.87 16.59
CA GLU A 183 -4.41 13.09 17.85
C GLU A 183 -4.20 11.94 18.85
N TYR A 184 -4.30 10.68 18.40
CA TYR A 184 -4.31 9.55 19.32
C TYR A 184 -2.93 9.02 19.68
N HIS A 185 -1.95 8.97 18.76
CA HIS A 185 -0.62 8.46 19.09
C HIS A 185 0.35 9.59 19.44
N ILE A 186 0.40 10.68 18.66
CA ILE A 186 1.36 11.77 18.92
C ILE A 186 0.91 12.61 20.12
N LEU A 187 -0.28 13.22 20.07
CA LEU A 187 -0.71 14.17 21.11
C LEU A 187 -1.15 13.48 22.41
N ARG A 188 -1.97 12.43 22.31
CA ARG A 188 -2.50 11.72 23.50
C ARG A 188 -1.49 10.76 24.11
N ASP A 189 -0.77 9.98 23.30
CA ASP A 189 0.12 8.93 23.79
C ASP A 189 1.61 9.32 23.77
N HIS A 190 1.94 10.52 23.29
CA HIS A 190 3.30 11.08 23.27
C HIS A 190 4.29 10.22 22.46
N VAL A 191 3.80 9.56 21.41
CA VAL A 191 4.60 8.74 20.50
C VAL A 191 5.28 9.65 19.49
N ALA A 192 6.61 9.55 19.39
CA ALA A 192 7.36 10.33 18.44
C ALA A 192 7.20 9.80 17.01
N PHE A 193 6.92 10.70 16.05
CA PHE A 193 6.82 10.38 14.62
C PHE A 193 7.76 11.27 13.80
N PRO A 194 8.29 10.77 12.66
CA PRO A 194 9.09 11.61 11.80
C PRO A 194 8.20 12.64 11.10
N SER A 195 8.72 13.86 10.91
CA SER A 195 8.00 15.01 10.35
C SER A 195 7.35 14.76 8.99
N ILE A 196 7.79 13.73 8.24
CA ILE A 196 7.16 13.33 6.98
C ILE A 196 5.69 12.90 7.17
N PHE A 197 5.28 12.46 8.36
CA PHE A 197 3.89 12.10 8.67
C PHE A 197 2.98 13.31 8.92
N TYR A 198 3.52 14.53 8.91
CA TYR A 198 2.72 15.74 9.11
C TYR A 198 2.21 16.33 7.80
N GLU A 199 2.44 15.66 6.66
CA GLU A 199 2.00 16.12 5.35
C GLU A 199 1.44 14.94 4.55
N TYR A 200 0.21 15.08 4.02
CA TYR A 200 -0.43 14.04 3.23
C TYR A 200 -1.42 14.60 2.21
N ILE A 201 -1.76 13.79 1.21
CA ILE A 201 -2.81 14.05 0.24
C ILE A 201 -4.07 13.31 0.67
N ASP A 202 -5.20 14.04 0.76
CA ASP A 202 -6.52 13.43 0.90
C ASP A 202 -7.05 13.03 -0.49
N ILE A 203 -7.02 11.71 -0.77
CA ILE A 203 -7.49 11.15 -2.03
C ILE A 203 -9.00 11.36 -2.19
N ARG A 204 -9.78 11.25 -1.11
CA ARG A 204 -11.24 11.40 -1.15
C ARG A 204 -11.65 12.80 -1.54
N THR A 205 -11.03 13.79 -0.92
CA THR A 205 -11.29 15.21 -1.19
C THR A 205 -10.83 15.57 -2.59
N THR A 206 -9.65 15.10 -3.00
CA THR A 206 -9.15 15.29 -4.36
C THR A 206 -10.11 14.65 -5.39
N PHE A 207 -10.57 13.43 -5.14
CA PHE A 207 -11.51 12.75 -6.02
C PHE A 207 -12.83 13.49 -6.15
N ALA A 208 -13.40 13.94 -5.02
CA ALA A 208 -14.63 14.70 -5.00
C ALA A 208 -14.54 15.95 -5.90
N HIS A 209 -13.44 16.69 -5.79
CA HIS A 209 -13.20 17.91 -6.54
C HIS A 209 -13.10 17.66 -8.05
N HIS A 210 -12.34 16.64 -8.46
CA HIS A 210 -12.03 16.40 -9.87
C HIS A 210 -13.07 15.55 -10.60
N PHE A 211 -13.73 14.61 -9.91
CA PHE A 211 -14.52 13.56 -10.56
C PHE A 211 -15.95 13.44 -10.04
N ASN A 212 -16.33 14.19 -8.99
CA ASN A 212 -17.64 14.03 -8.34
C ASN A 212 -18.27 15.33 -7.81
N TYR A 213 -18.23 16.42 -8.58
CA TYR A 213 -18.96 17.67 -8.29
C TYR A 213 -18.78 18.20 -6.85
N ARG A 214 -17.58 18.04 -6.28
CA ARG A 214 -17.23 18.45 -4.90
C ARG A 214 -17.99 17.72 -3.78
N VAL A 215 -18.57 16.56 -4.07
CA VAL A 215 -19.24 15.72 -3.07
C VAL A 215 -18.37 14.49 -2.79
N PRO A 216 -17.90 14.28 -1.54
CA PRO A 216 -17.13 13.08 -1.20
C PRO A 216 -18.01 11.83 -1.20
N ILE A 217 -17.43 10.73 -1.66
CA ILE A 217 -18.06 9.41 -1.70
C ILE A 217 -17.09 8.36 -1.14
N LYS A 218 -17.61 7.19 -0.78
CA LYS A 218 -16.82 6.08 -0.23
C LYS A 218 -15.90 5.46 -1.28
N LEU A 219 -14.84 4.79 -0.81
CA LEU A 219 -13.86 4.10 -1.66
C LEU A 219 -14.48 3.20 -2.72
N ASP A 220 -15.47 2.36 -2.36
CA ASP A 220 -16.15 1.46 -3.28
C ASP A 220 -16.82 2.20 -4.46
N ALA A 221 -17.35 3.39 -4.21
CA ALA A 221 -18.00 4.22 -5.21
C ALA A 221 -16.96 4.97 -6.07
N MET A 222 -15.84 5.42 -5.47
CA MET A 222 -14.72 6.01 -6.21
C MET A 222 -14.11 5.00 -7.19
N LEU A 223 -13.84 3.78 -6.72
CA LEU A 223 -13.32 2.68 -7.54
C LEU A 223 -14.26 2.37 -8.71
N ARG A 224 -15.55 2.17 -8.45
CA ARG A 224 -16.55 1.91 -9.51
C ARG A 224 -16.62 3.03 -10.55
N ARG A 225 -16.50 4.29 -10.13
CA ARG A 225 -16.55 5.44 -11.03
C ARG A 225 -15.31 5.55 -11.92
N MET A 226 -14.20 4.93 -11.52
CA MET A 226 -12.97 4.79 -12.31
C MET A 226 -12.83 3.42 -12.98
N ASP A 227 -13.93 2.65 -13.05
CA ASP A 227 -13.97 1.28 -13.60
C ASP A 227 -12.97 0.32 -12.96
N LEU A 228 -12.71 0.50 -11.66
CA LEU A 228 -11.88 -0.37 -10.84
C LEU A 228 -12.75 -1.26 -9.96
N LYS A 229 -12.31 -2.51 -9.80
CA LYS A 229 -12.83 -3.44 -8.79
C LYS A 229 -11.88 -3.50 -7.61
N PHE A 230 -12.47 -3.61 -6.42
CA PHE A 230 -11.73 -3.84 -5.19
C PHE A 230 -10.96 -5.17 -5.30
N ASP A 231 -9.70 -5.16 -4.90
CA ASP A 231 -8.81 -6.32 -4.89
C ASP A 231 -8.35 -6.63 -3.47
N GLY A 232 -8.62 -7.84 -2.99
CA GLY A 232 -8.33 -8.25 -1.61
C GLY A 232 -9.53 -8.21 -0.68
N ARG A 233 -9.27 -8.08 0.63
CA ARG A 233 -10.29 -8.07 1.69
C ARG A 233 -10.58 -6.62 2.13
N PRO A 234 -11.82 -6.14 2.09
CA PRO A 234 -12.19 -4.85 2.69
C PRO A 234 -11.91 -4.84 4.19
N HIS A 235 -11.51 -3.69 4.73
CA HIS A 235 -11.05 -3.55 6.12
C HIS A 235 -9.81 -4.39 6.41
N SER A 236 -8.93 -4.52 5.42
CA SER A 236 -7.54 -4.91 5.65
C SER A 236 -6.74 -3.73 5.19
N GLY A 237 -6.04 -3.06 6.10
CA GLY A 237 -5.41 -1.77 5.83
C GLY A 237 -4.50 -1.86 4.60
N PHE A 238 -3.74 -2.95 4.44
CA PHE A 238 -2.89 -3.12 3.26
C PHE A 238 -3.68 -3.24 1.94
N ASP A 239 -4.77 -4.01 1.91
CA ASP A 239 -5.59 -4.17 0.71
C ASP A 239 -6.37 -2.88 0.38
N ASP A 240 -6.88 -2.18 1.40
CA ASP A 240 -7.53 -0.87 1.23
C ASP A 240 -6.53 0.17 0.69
N ALA A 241 -5.36 0.32 1.32
CA ALA A 241 -4.28 1.18 0.83
C ALA A 241 -3.84 0.81 -0.60
N TYR A 242 -3.83 -0.48 -0.95
CA TYR A 242 -3.51 -0.92 -2.31
C TYR A 242 -4.56 -0.49 -3.33
N ASN A 243 -5.85 -0.57 -2.99
CA ASN A 243 -6.91 -0.10 -3.86
C ASN A 243 -6.94 1.44 -3.97
N ILE A 244 -6.67 2.15 -2.88
CA ILE A 244 -6.49 3.61 -2.91
C ILE A 244 -5.29 3.98 -3.79
N ALA A 245 -4.19 3.23 -3.75
CA ALA A 245 -3.04 3.45 -4.62
C ALA A 245 -3.37 3.25 -6.11
N ARG A 246 -4.13 2.20 -6.43
CA ARG A 246 -4.63 1.96 -7.80
C ARG A 246 -5.56 3.09 -8.26
N LEU A 247 -6.43 3.56 -7.37
CA LEU A 247 -7.31 4.70 -7.62
C LEU A 247 -6.49 5.97 -7.90
N ALA A 248 -5.49 6.27 -7.07
CA ALA A 248 -4.62 7.42 -7.25
C ALA A 248 -3.91 7.40 -8.61
N VAL A 249 -3.37 6.24 -9.04
CA VAL A 249 -2.80 6.09 -10.39
C VAL A 249 -3.84 6.34 -11.48
N ALA A 250 -5.05 5.81 -11.34
CA ALA A 250 -6.13 6.04 -12.31
C ALA A 250 -6.52 7.53 -12.38
N MET A 251 -6.58 8.23 -11.24
CA MET A 251 -6.83 9.66 -11.17
C MET A 251 -5.75 10.45 -11.91
N MET A 252 -4.46 10.13 -11.68
CA MET A 252 -3.35 10.78 -12.39
C MET A 252 -3.42 10.57 -13.91
N LYS A 253 -3.71 9.33 -14.34
CA LYS A 253 -3.89 9.00 -15.77
C LYS A 253 -5.10 9.70 -16.39
N ALA A 254 -6.12 10.01 -15.60
CA ALA A 254 -7.27 10.80 -16.02
C ALA A 254 -7.02 12.32 -16.00
N GLY A 255 -5.78 12.77 -15.73
CA GLY A 255 -5.38 14.18 -15.77
C GLY A 255 -5.49 14.91 -14.43
N CYS A 256 -5.77 14.22 -13.32
CA CYS A 256 -5.73 14.82 -11.99
C CYS A 256 -4.28 15.02 -11.55
N VAL A 257 -3.88 16.25 -11.22
CA VAL A 257 -2.56 16.53 -10.64
C VAL A 257 -2.70 16.59 -9.12
N PHE A 258 -1.91 15.80 -8.40
CA PHE A 258 -1.85 15.91 -6.95
C PHE A 258 -0.96 17.10 -6.56
N ASP A 259 -1.58 18.25 -6.35
CA ASP A 259 -0.92 19.51 -5.99
C ASP A 259 -1.47 20.18 -4.73
N PHE A 260 -2.44 19.53 -4.08
CA PHE A 260 -3.02 19.94 -2.80
C PHE A 260 -2.57 18.99 -1.69
N VAL A 261 -1.77 19.52 -0.76
CA VAL A 261 -1.25 18.80 0.40
C VAL A 261 -1.88 19.40 1.65
N LEU A 262 -2.30 18.53 2.55
CA LEU A 262 -2.71 18.88 3.90
C LEU A 262 -1.49 18.82 4.81
N ALA A 263 -1.22 19.90 5.54
CA ALA A 263 -0.16 19.98 6.51
C ALA A 263 -0.73 20.06 7.93
N ILE A 264 -0.25 19.19 8.81
CA ILE A 264 -0.50 19.23 10.24
C ILE A 264 0.55 20.17 10.86
N PRO A 265 0.15 21.13 11.72
CA PRO A 265 1.09 21.99 12.42
C PRO A 265 2.10 21.17 13.23
N MET A 266 3.38 21.50 13.14
CA MET A 266 4.46 20.82 13.90
C MET A 266 4.78 21.59 15.18
N ASP A 267 3.74 21.89 15.94
CA ASP A 267 3.83 22.69 17.17
C ASP A 267 4.06 21.81 18.41
N ASP A 268 3.91 20.49 18.25
CA ASP A 268 4.15 19.51 19.30
C ASP A 268 5.65 19.12 19.39
N PRO A 269 6.13 18.67 20.57
CA PRO A 269 7.53 18.32 20.77
C PRO A 269 7.90 16.90 20.33
N TYR A 270 6.96 16.13 19.75
CA TYR A 270 7.13 14.70 19.46
C TYR A 270 7.50 14.44 17.98
N HIS A 271 7.60 15.47 17.15
CA HIS A 271 8.12 15.34 15.79
C HIS A 271 9.65 15.34 15.73
N TYR A 272 10.22 14.66 14.73
CA TYR A 272 11.65 14.74 14.43
C TYR A 272 11.95 14.62 12.93
N HIS A 273 13.03 15.24 12.47
CA HIS A 273 13.40 15.23 11.06
C HIS A 273 14.22 14.00 10.67
N LEU A 274 13.94 13.45 9.48
CA LEU A 274 14.79 12.43 8.85
C LEU A 274 15.87 13.12 8.00
N GLU A 275 17.12 12.99 8.41
CA GLU A 275 18.24 13.60 7.70
C GLU A 275 18.33 13.12 6.24
N GLY A 276 18.44 14.05 5.29
CA GLY A 276 18.55 13.76 3.86
C GLY A 276 17.22 13.47 3.15
N TYR A 277 16.09 13.64 3.83
CA TYR A 277 14.75 13.50 3.25
C TYR A 277 14.00 14.83 3.38
N PRO A 278 13.92 15.62 2.30
CA PRO A 278 13.29 16.93 2.35
C PRO A 278 11.80 16.78 2.65
N LEU A 279 11.29 17.61 3.57
CA LEU A 279 9.86 17.87 3.64
C LEU A 279 9.46 18.71 2.44
N TYR A 280 8.26 18.47 1.91
CA TYR A 280 7.76 19.28 0.81
C TYR A 280 7.16 20.61 1.30
N ARG A 281 7.12 20.82 2.64
CA ARG A 281 6.63 22.02 3.33
C ARG A 281 6.86 23.27 2.50
N ARG A 282 5.79 23.70 1.85
CA ARG A 282 5.69 25.03 1.25
C ARG A 282 5.69 26.02 2.42
N GLU A 283 6.19 27.23 2.21
CA GLU A 283 6.24 28.26 3.25
C GLU A 283 4.95 28.34 4.08
N GLU A 284 5.11 28.77 5.34
CA GLU A 284 4.06 28.96 6.35
C GLU A 284 2.82 29.62 5.70
N GLY A 285 1.70 28.88 5.61
CA GLY A 285 0.51 29.29 4.84
C GLY A 285 -0.01 28.27 3.83
N SER A 286 0.66 27.12 3.68
CA SER A 286 0.21 26.03 2.83
C SER A 286 -0.87 25.14 3.44
N GLY A 287 -2.10 25.67 3.53
CA GLY A 287 -3.25 24.91 4.02
C GLY A 287 -3.08 24.49 5.48
N HIS A 288 -3.24 25.43 6.41
CA HIS A 288 -3.22 25.15 7.83
C HIS A 288 -4.50 24.37 8.21
N VAL A 289 -4.37 23.15 8.75
CA VAL A 289 -5.51 22.39 9.26
C VAL A 289 -5.77 22.85 10.70
N ASP A 290 -6.69 23.81 10.87
CA ASP A 290 -7.07 24.29 12.20
C ASP A 290 -7.65 23.14 13.06
N ARG A 291 -7.41 23.15 14.37
CA ARG A 291 -7.90 22.09 15.28
C ARG A 291 -9.42 21.98 15.22
N ASP A 292 -10.11 23.12 15.12
CA ASP A 292 -11.56 23.25 15.14
C ASP A 292 -12.25 22.90 13.80
N VAL A 293 -11.50 22.76 12.69
CA VAL A 293 -12.04 22.57 11.32
C VAL A 293 -12.60 21.16 11.08
N VAL A 294 -12.25 20.17 11.90
CA VAL A 294 -12.61 18.75 11.64
C VAL A 294 -13.75 18.25 12.49
N GLU A 295 -14.06 18.86 13.64
CA GLU A 295 -15.28 18.51 14.39
C GLU A 295 -16.56 18.89 13.62
N ASP A 296 -16.40 19.70 12.56
CA ASP A 296 -17.43 20.17 11.66
C ASP A 296 -17.34 19.54 10.25
N ILE A 297 -16.85 18.29 10.09
CA ILE A 297 -16.65 17.53 8.81
C ILE A 297 -17.60 17.94 7.66
N ALA A 298 -18.84 18.22 8.02
CA ALA A 298 -19.96 18.46 7.16
C ALA A 298 -20.63 19.83 7.28
N LYS A 299 -20.26 20.77 8.18
CA LYS A 299 -21.25 21.83 8.49
C LYS A 299 -21.61 22.70 7.28
N GLN A 300 -20.76 22.85 6.26
CA GLN A 300 -21.13 23.50 5.00
C GLN A 300 -20.08 23.44 3.84
N CYS A 301 -19.51 22.28 3.46
CA CYS A 301 -18.77 22.14 2.17
C CYS A 301 -17.66 23.21 1.87
N PHE A 302 -16.99 23.73 2.90
CA PHE A 302 -16.62 25.13 3.16
C PHE A 302 -15.57 25.88 2.28
N GLY A 303 -16.03 26.86 1.48
CA GLY A 303 -15.42 28.22 1.45
C GLY A 303 -14.25 28.53 0.49
N GLY A 304 -14.18 29.79 0.03
CA GLY A 304 -13.31 30.27 -1.07
C GLY A 304 -11.81 30.40 -0.78
N ASP A 305 -11.41 30.50 0.48
CA ASP A 305 -9.99 30.65 0.88
C ASP A 305 -9.23 29.31 0.97
N TYR A 306 -9.92 28.19 0.75
CA TYR A 306 -9.36 26.83 0.74
C TYR A 306 -8.54 26.51 -0.53
N PHE A 307 -8.70 27.28 -1.63
CA PHE A 307 -8.23 26.88 -2.97
C PHE A 307 -7.17 27.79 -3.63
N THR A 308 -7.00 29.03 -3.18
CA THR A 308 -6.12 30.02 -3.85
C THR A 308 -4.63 29.74 -3.66
N PHE A 309 -4.25 28.90 -2.69
CA PHE A 309 -2.86 28.59 -2.39
C PHE A 309 -2.23 27.50 -3.29
N GLY A 310 -3.03 26.51 -3.74
CA GLY A 310 -2.55 25.44 -4.63
C GLY A 310 -2.09 25.94 -6.00
N GLN A 311 -2.79 26.95 -6.54
CA GLN A 311 -2.55 27.47 -7.89
C GLN A 311 -1.20 28.21 -8.03
N ARG A 312 -0.83 29.07 -7.07
CA ARG A 312 0.42 29.85 -7.11
C ARG A 312 1.68 28.97 -7.03
N HIS A 313 1.64 27.88 -6.26
CA HIS A 313 2.78 26.97 -6.14
C HIS A 313 2.92 26.05 -7.35
N ARG A 314 1.80 25.63 -7.96
CA ARG A 314 1.82 24.94 -9.26
C ARG A 314 2.57 25.80 -10.27
N GLU A 315 2.29 27.09 -10.32
CA GLU A 315 3.02 28.03 -11.18
C GLU A 315 4.52 28.08 -10.84
N ALA A 316 4.90 28.16 -9.57
CA ALA A 316 6.32 28.17 -9.15
C ALA A 316 7.06 26.88 -9.52
N VAL A 317 6.46 25.71 -9.29
CA VAL A 317 7.03 24.40 -9.65
C VAL A 317 7.12 24.23 -11.16
N LEU A 318 6.08 24.65 -11.91
CA LEU A 318 6.10 24.60 -13.36
C LEU A 318 7.17 25.56 -13.93
N THR A 319 7.31 26.75 -13.35
CA THR A 319 8.37 27.72 -13.71
C THR A 319 9.75 27.13 -13.51
N TYR A 320 10.03 26.58 -12.32
CA TYR A 320 11.30 25.93 -12.03
C TYR A 320 11.60 24.77 -12.98
N ARG A 321 10.59 23.97 -13.34
CA ARG A 321 10.74 22.85 -14.30
C ARG A 321 11.01 23.33 -15.73
N LEU A 322 10.39 24.43 -16.15
CA LEU A 322 10.65 25.06 -17.45
C LEU A 322 12.08 25.60 -17.52
N GLU A 323 12.61 26.10 -16.41
CA GLU A 323 13.99 26.58 -16.29
C GLU A 323 15.02 25.44 -16.24
N HIS A 324 14.66 24.25 -15.73
CA HIS A 324 15.57 23.11 -15.54
C HIS A 324 15.15 21.84 -16.31
N PRO A 325 14.88 21.90 -17.63
CA PRO A 325 14.27 20.80 -18.38
C PRO A 325 15.13 19.52 -18.46
N LYS A 326 16.45 19.64 -18.28
CA LYS A 326 17.38 18.49 -18.29
C LYS A 326 17.37 17.69 -16.98
N GLU A 327 17.01 18.32 -15.87
CA GLU A 327 16.93 17.68 -14.55
C GLU A 327 15.66 16.84 -14.41
N PHE A 328 14.59 17.27 -15.09
CA PHE A 328 13.28 16.60 -15.11
C PHE A 328 13.03 15.80 -16.40
N SER A 329 14.04 15.67 -17.26
CA SER A 329 13.95 14.86 -18.47
C SER A 329 13.75 13.39 -18.11
N ASN A 330 12.63 12.82 -18.59
CA ASN A 330 12.28 11.41 -18.45
C ASN A 330 13.41 10.45 -18.91
N ALA A 331 14.30 10.92 -19.79
CA ALA A 331 15.46 10.17 -20.25
C ALA A 331 16.47 9.84 -19.13
N ASN A 332 16.67 10.74 -18.16
CA ASN A 332 17.59 10.53 -17.04
C ASN A 332 17.01 9.59 -15.98
N VAL A 333 15.71 9.70 -15.71
CA VAL A 333 14.98 8.80 -14.80
C VAL A 333 14.88 7.39 -15.39
N LEU A 334 14.57 7.27 -16.70
CA LEU A 334 14.61 6.00 -17.41
C LEU A 334 16.03 5.42 -17.48
N ALA A 335 17.07 6.25 -17.61
CA ALA A 335 18.45 5.79 -17.57
C ALA A 335 18.85 5.27 -16.18
N LEU A 336 18.40 5.93 -15.10
CA LEU A 336 18.58 5.47 -13.72
C LEU A 336 17.81 4.18 -13.45
N LYS A 337 16.55 4.07 -13.90
CA LYS A 337 15.75 2.83 -13.84
C LYS A 337 16.43 1.70 -14.60
N ARG A 338 16.86 1.93 -15.85
CA ARG A 338 17.64 0.95 -16.64
C ARG A 338 18.97 0.57 -15.99
N ARG A 339 19.60 1.46 -15.22
CA ARG A 339 20.84 1.15 -14.47
C ARG A 339 20.52 0.28 -13.25
N SER A 340 19.46 0.60 -12.51
CA SER A 340 18.95 -0.19 -11.39
C SER A 340 18.49 -1.58 -11.84
N ASP A 341 17.68 -1.67 -12.90
CA ASP A 341 17.22 -2.93 -13.49
C ASP A 341 18.39 -3.79 -13.96
N ARG A 342 19.42 -3.18 -14.58
CA ARG A 342 20.66 -3.87 -14.96
C ARG A 342 21.47 -4.33 -13.75
N ALA A 343 21.46 -3.60 -12.64
CA ALA A 343 22.11 -4.01 -11.39
C ALA A 343 21.36 -5.20 -10.75
N LEU A 344 20.03 -5.13 -10.70
CA LEU A 344 19.17 -6.20 -10.17
C LEU A 344 19.27 -7.47 -11.03
N ALA A 345 19.27 -7.34 -12.36
CA ALA A 345 19.48 -8.46 -13.28
C ALA A 345 20.88 -9.09 -13.14
N ARG A 346 21.91 -8.28 -12.89
CA ARG A 346 23.26 -8.79 -12.56
C ARG A 346 23.26 -9.56 -11.24
N ARG A 347 22.57 -9.07 -10.21
CA ARG A 347 22.43 -9.76 -8.92
C ARG A 347 21.68 -11.09 -9.07
N ARG A 348 20.54 -11.11 -9.79
CA ARG A 348 19.79 -12.34 -10.09
C ARG A 348 20.66 -13.35 -10.85
N ARG A 349 21.41 -12.92 -11.87
CA ARG A 349 22.33 -13.81 -12.61
C ARG A 349 23.45 -14.37 -11.72
N ARG A 350 24.00 -13.57 -10.80
CA ARG A 350 25.01 -14.07 -9.83
C ARG A 350 24.41 -15.11 -8.90
N ILE A 351 23.24 -14.85 -8.33
CA ILE A 351 22.52 -15.80 -7.47
C ILE A 351 22.23 -17.09 -8.24
N TRP A 352 21.69 -17.00 -9.46
CA TRP A 352 21.43 -18.17 -10.31
C TRP A 352 22.70 -18.98 -10.61
N ARG A 353 23.83 -18.32 -10.88
CA ARG A 353 25.12 -19.01 -11.08
C ARG A 353 25.57 -19.73 -9.81
N LEU A 354 25.44 -19.11 -8.65
CA LEU A 354 25.79 -19.73 -7.36
C LEU A 354 24.90 -20.94 -7.07
N LEU A 355 23.59 -20.84 -7.33
CA LEU A 355 22.65 -21.96 -7.19
C LEU A 355 22.98 -23.12 -8.14
N MET A 356 23.32 -22.81 -9.40
CA MET A 356 23.77 -23.82 -10.36
C MET A 356 25.07 -24.51 -9.94
N LEU A 357 26.06 -23.76 -9.45
CA LEU A 357 27.30 -24.34 -8.93
C LEU A 357 27.04 -25.22 -7.71
N MET A 358 26.14 -24.82 -6.82
CA MET A 358 25.73 -25.62 -5.66
C MET A 358 25.05 -26.93 -6.11
N LEU A 359 24.14 -26.87 -7.08
CA LEU A 359 23.49 -28.06 -7.66
C LEU A 359 24.50 -29.02 -8.31
N ILE A 360 25.47 -28.48 -9.06
CA ILE A 360 26.55 -29.30 -9.67
C ILE A 360 27.40 -29.95 -8.57
N ALA A 361 27.76 -29.22 -7.51
CA ALA A 361 28.52 -29.77 -6.39
C ALA A 361 27.76 -30.91 -5.69
N ILE A 362 26.46 -30.72 -5.43
CA ILE A 362 25.58 -31.77 -4.87
C ILE A 362 25.55 -33.00 -5.78
N LEU A 363 25.42 -32.80 -7.10
CA LEU A 363 25.42 -33.90 -8.06
C LEU A 363 26.76 -34.65 -8.09
N LEU A 364 27.89 -33.95 -8.03
CA LEU A 364 29.22 -34.58 -7.98
C LEU A 364 29.42 -35.40 -6.70
N VAL A 365 28.95 -34.89 -5.55
CA VAL A 365 28.97 -35.65 -4.29
C VAL A 365 28.09 -36.89 -4.39
N ALA A 366 26.90 -36.78 -4.98
CA ALA A 366 26.02 -37.93 -5.19
C ALA A 366 26.66 -38.98 -6.13
N ILE A 367 27.31 -38.55 -7.23
CA ILE A 367 28.03 -39.44 -8.14
C ILE A 367 29.19 -40.13 -7.41
N ALA A 368 29.99 -39.38 -6.66
CA ALA A 368 31.10 -39.94 -5.88
C ALA A 368 30.61 -40.95 -4.83
N TYR A 369 29.48 -40.66 -4.18
CA TYR A 369 28.84 -41.59 -3.24
C TYR A 369 28.38 -42.88 -3.93
N VAL A 370 27.73 -42.78 -5.10
CA VAL A 370 27.29 -43.93 -5.89
C VAL A 370 28.49 -44.76 -6.36
N MET A 371 29.56 -44.11 -6.83
CA MET A 371 30.80 -44.78 -7.23
C MET A 371 31.44 -45.54 -6.06
N GLU A 372 31.51 -44.91 -4.88
CA GLU A 372 32.08 -45.55 -3.69
C GLU A 372 31.20 -46.70 -3.19
N ALA A 373 29.87 -46.57 -3.26
CA ALA A 373 28.93 -47.65 -2.96
C ALA A 373 29.11 -48.83 -3.93
N HIS A 374 29.27 -48.56 -5.23
CA HIS A 374 29.57 -49.59 -6.23
C HIS A 374 30.91 -50.26 -5.98
N ARG A 375 31.95 -49.51 -5.61
CA ARG A 375 33.27 -50.04 -5.27
C ARG A 375 33.19 -50.99 -4.08
N LYS A 376 32.53 -50.56 -2.99
CA LYS A 376 32.31 -51.40 -1.80
C LYS A 376 31.47 -52.63 -2.11
N ALA A 377 30.46 -52.52 -2.96
CA ALA A 377 29.65 -53.66 -3.40
C ALA A 377 30.46 -54.66 -4.25
N ALA A 378 31.34 -54.17 -5.12
CA ALA A 378 32.24 -54.99 -5.93
C ALA A 378 33.29 -55.69 -5.05
N ASP A 379 33.90 -54.99 -4.10
CA ASP A 379 34.83 -55.55 -3.11
C ASP A 379 34.15 -56.64 -2.27
N TRP A 380 32.92 -56.38 -1.81
CA TRP A 380 32.13 -57.36 -1.07
C TRP A 380 31.81 -58.61 -1.91
N LEU A 381 31.47 -58.45 -3.20
CA LEU A 381 31.23 -59.57 -4.11
C LEU A 381 32.52 -60.39 -4.33
N TRP A 382 33.65 -59.72 -4.52
CA TRP A 382 34.96 -60.35 -4.69
C TRP A 382 35.37 -61.18 -3.47
N VAL A 383 35.20 -60.65 -2.26
CA VAL A 383 35.47 -61.38 -1.01
C VAL A 383 34.56 -62.61 -0.90
N ARG A 384 33.31 -62.54 -1.37
CA ARG A 384 32.36 -63.66 -1.32
C ARG A 384 32.61 -64.73 -2.39
N ILE A 385 33.14 -64.35 -3.55
CA ILE A 385 33.49 -65.27 -4.65
C ILE A 385 34.87 -65.91 -4.41
N ALA A 386 35.81 -65.18 -3.80
CA ALA A 386 37.14 -65.68 -3.46
C ALA A 386 37.17 -66.51 -2.15
N ALA A 387 36.07 -66.56 -1.40
CA ALA A 387 35.95 -67.46 -0.25
C ALA A 387 35.90 -68.93 -0.71
N PRO A 388 36.87 -69.79 -0.33
CA PRO A 388 36.90 -71.17 -0.80
C PRO A 388 35.69 -71.96 -0.29
N LYS A 389 34.99 -72.63 -1.22
CA LYS A 389 33.96 -73.62 -0.90
C LYS A 389 34.60 -74.78 -0.15
N GLN A 390 34.43 -74.83 1.18
CA GLN A 390 34.58 -76.06 1.94
C GLN A 390 33.38 -76.96 1.65
N VAL A 391 33.55 -77.91 0.72
CA VAL A 391 32.69 -79.08 0.55
C VAL A 391 33.47 -80.29 1.05
N GLY A 392 32.85 -81.04 1.97
CA GLY A 392 33.51 -82.01 2.82
C GLY A 392 33.95 -83.32 2.16
N MET A 393 34.73 -84.07 2.93
CA MET A 393 34.97 -85.50 2.73
C MET A 393 34.58 -86.23 4.02
N ALA A 394 33.69 -87.20 3.86
CA ALA A 394 33.34 -88.20 4.86
C ALA A 394 34.43 -89.27 4.91
N THR A 395 34.82 -89.71 6.12
CA THR A 395 35.32 -91.08 6.38
C THR A 395 35.14 -91.42 7.87
N GLU A 396 34.29 -92.43 8.08
CA GLU A 396 34.35 -93.54 9.04
C GLU A 396 34.48 -93.33 10.58
N GLN A 397 33.50 -93.94 11.26
CA GLN A 397 33.46 -94.41 12.65
C GLN A 397 34.62 -95.38 12.98
N PRO A 398 35.01 -95.64 14.27
CA PRO A 398 34.08 -96.15 15.29
C PRO A 398 34.30 -95.78 16.78
N LEU A 399 33.21 -96.05 17.54
CA LEU A 399 33.09 -96.45 18.96
C LEU A 399 34.06 -95.85 20.01
N SER A 400 33.53 -95.11 20.99
CA SER A 400 33.07 -95.68 22.28
C SER A 400 32.80 -94.63 23.38
N LYS A 401 31.55 -94.60 23.86
CA LYS A 401 31.07 -94.47 25.26
C LYS A 401 31.39 -93.23 26.15
N PRO A 402 30.54 -92.98 27.18
CA PRO A 402 30.15 -91.63 27.59
C PRO A 402 30.57 -91.23 29.02
N THR A 403 30.67 -89.93 29.27
CA THR A 403 30.63 -89.29 30.61
C THR A 403 30.28 -87.81 30.39
N ALA A 404 29.06 -87.35 30.67
CA ALA A 404 28.50 -86.98 31.98
C ALA A 404 29.03 -85.62 32.51
N ALA A 405 28.08 -84.75 32.88
CA ALA A 405 28.21 -83.58 33.77
C ALA A 405 29.04 -82.39 33.23
N ASN A 406 28.77 -81.11 33.48
CA ASN A 406 27.84 -80.40 34.35
C ASN A 406 27.91 -78.91 33.99
N GLY A 407 26.77 -78.21 34.15
CA GLY A 407 26.72 -76.91 34.83
C GLY A 407 26.82 -75.67 33.95
N GLN A 408 25.76 -74.85 33.85
CA GLN A 408 25.46 -73.73 34.78
C GLN A 408 26.56 -72.66 34.73
N ILE A 409 26.34 -71.38 34.42
CA ILE A 409 25.15 -70.50 34.33
C ILE A 409 25.51 -69.41 33.32
#